data_AF-A0A6V7XTH0-F1
#
_entry.id   AF-A0A6V7XTH0-F1
#
_cell.length_a   1.000
_cell.length_b   1.000
_cell.length_c   1.000
_cell.angle_alpha   90.00
_cell.angle_beta   90.00
_cell.angle_gamma   90.00
#
_symmetry.space_group_name_H-M   'P 1'
#
loop_
_entity.id
_entity.type
_entity.pdbx_description
1 polymer ?
#
loop_
_entity_poly.entity_id
_entity_poly.type
_entity_poly.pdbx_seq_one_letter_code
_entity_poly.pdbx_strand_id
1 'polypeptide(L)'
;MAKVIRSEKHGIQMIRAKELVPGDVVEVSVGDKIPADLRFVKIYSTTIRIDQSILTGESVSVIKNLDTVHDPRAVNQDKKNCLFSGTNVASGKARGIVFGTGLNTEIGKIRTEITETESDKTPLQQKLDEFGVQLSKVISIICIVVWAINIGHFNDQAHGGSWLKGAIYYFKIAVALAVAAIPEGLPAVITTCLALGTRRMAKKNAIVRSLPSVETLGCTSVICSDKTGTLTTNQMSVSKMFIVEGERGDQISFSEYSITGSTYEPLGQILHSGIQINRASDDHKALTELATICSMCNNSSVDYNETKHAYEKVGEATETALVVLVEKIFSPRDIGNVCNRVIQQKWQKEFTLEFSRDRESMAVFCVPTVSNSGARMFVKFFFIFKDF
;
A
#
# COMPACT_ATOMS: atom_id res chain seq x y z
N MET A 1 -11.76 -4.58 -21.70
CA MET A 1 -13.01 -4.27 -22.41
C MET A 1 -13.83 -3.35 -21.51
N ALA A 2 -14.75 -2.55 -22.07
CA ALA A 2 -15.62 -1.66 -21.32
C ALA A 2 -17.07 -1.75 -21.84
N LYS A 3 -18.05 -1.70 -20.93
CA LYS A 3 -19.48 -1.69 -21.23
C LYS A 3 -19.94 -0.23 -21.40
N VAL A 4 -20.26 0.19 -22.61
CA VAL A 4 -20.64 1.58 -22.93
C VAL A 4 -22.05 1.65 -23.52
N ILE A 5 -22.70 2.80 -23.36
CA ILE A 5 -24.00 3.12 -23.96
C ILE A 5 -23.80 4.36 -24.82
N ARG A 6 -23.99 4.21 -26.14
CA ARG A 6 -23.88 5.28 -27.14
C ARG A 6 -25.19 5.37 -27.92
N SER A 7 -25.52 6.55 -28.41
CA SER A 7 -26.78 6.84 -29.13
C SER A 7 -26.99 5.99 -30.39
N GLU A 8 -25.90 5.58 -31.05
CA GLU A 8 -25.95 4.89 -32.35
C GLU A 8 -26.50 3.46 -32.30
N LYS A 9 -26.47 2.77 -31.16
CA LYS A 9 -27.09 1.44 -31.04
C LYS A 9 -27.85 1.29 -29.74
N HIS A 10 -28.96 0.58 -29.82
CA HIS A 10 -29.80 0.28 -28.66
C HIS A 10 -29.13 -0.77 -27.76
N GLY A 11 -28.95 -0.44 -26.48
CA GLY A 11 -28.39 -1.36 -25.48
C GLY A 11 -26.91 -1.12 -25.11
N ILE A 12 -26.36 -2.03 -24.32
CA ILE A 12 -24.99 -1.97 -23.80
C ILE A 12 -24.05 -2.61 -24.82
N GLN A 13 -22.98 -1.89 -25.17
CA GLN A 13 -21.96 -2.35 -26.12
C GLN A 13 -20.66 -2.64 -25.39
N MET A 14 -19.99 -3.73 -25.78
CA MET A 14 -18.65 -4.05 -25.31
C MET A 14 -17.61 -3.50 -26.30
N ILE A 15 -16.86 -2.49 -25.88
CA ILE A 15 -15.79 -1.87 -26.67
C ILE A 15 -14.42 -2.07 -26.00
N ARG A 16 -13.34 -1.75 -26.71
CA ARG A 16 -12.02 -1.72 -26.09
C ARG A 16 -11.94 -0.50 -25.16
N ALA A 17 -11.33 -0.66 -23.98
CA ALA A 17 -11.23 0.44 -23.00
C ALA A 17 -10.48 1.66 -23.55
N LYS A 18 -9.55 1.46 -24.49
CA LYS A 18 -8.80 2.53 -25.17
C LYS A 18 -9.66 3.40 -26.11
N GLU A 19 -10.87 2.95 -26.46
CA GLU A 19 -11.81 3.67 -27.34
C GLU A 19 -12.82 4.50 -26.53
N LEU A 20 -12.73 4.48 -25.19
CA LEU A 20 -13.53 5.35 -24.33
C LEU A 20 -13.06 6.79 -24.42
N VAL A 21 -14.02 7.70 -24.45
CA VAL A 21 -13.79 9.14 -24.44
C VAL A 21 -14.57 9.81 -23.30
N PRO A 22 -14.12 10.99 -22.83
CA PRO A 22 -14.93 11.80 -21.90
C PRO A 22 -16.34 12.03 -22.43
N GLY A 23 -17.34 11.88 -21.56
CA GLY A 23 -18.76 11.94 -21.90
C GLY A 23 -19.41 10.59 -22.21
N ASP A 24 -18.62 9.53 -22.46
CA ASP A 24 -19.18 8.18 -22.62
C ASP A 24 -19.91 7.73 -21.34
N VAL A 25 -21.05 7.08 -21.50
CA VAL A 25 -21.80 6.50 -20.39
C VAL A 25 -21.43 5.04 -20.23
N VAL A 26 -20.77 4.72 -19.13
CA VAL A 26 -20.19 3.39 -18.85
C VAL A 26 -21.00 2.71 -17.77
N GLU A 27 -21.27 1.42 -17.98
CA GLU A 27 -21.89 0.55 -16.98
C GLU A 27 -20.83 -0.34 -16.33
N VAL A 28 -20.89 -0.49 -15.02
CA VAL A 28 -19.96 -1.30 -14.25
C VAL A 28 -20.74 -2.24 -13.34
N SER A 29 -20.23 -3.46 -13.18
CA SER A 29 -20.82 -4.52 -12.38
C SER A 29 -19.73 -5.29 -11.62
N VAL A 30 -20.14 -6.09 -10.64
CA VAL A 30 -19.25 -6.92 -9.80
C VAL A 30 -18.18 -7.63 -10.63
N GLY A 31 -16.94 -7.51 -10.19
CA GLY A 31 -15.77 -8.10 -10.85
C GLY A 31 -15.20 -7.28 -12.01
N ASP A 32 -15.91 -6.25 -12.50
CA ASP A 32 -15.37 -5.37 -13.53
C ASP A 32 -14.25 -4.49 -12.94
N LYS A 33 -13.17 -4.37 -13.71
CA LYS A 33 -12.17 -3.32 -13.51
C LYS A 33 -12.67 -2.03 -14.14
N ILE A 34 -12.59 -0.94 -13.39
CA ILE A 34 -13.00 0.39 -13.83
C ILE A 34 -12.07 0.85 -14.97
N PRO A 35 -12.60 1.14 -16.17
CA PRO A 35 -11.78 1.35 -17.37
C PRO A 35 -11.26 2.80 -17.53
N ALA A 36 -11.87 3.76 -16.86
CA ALA A 36 -11.61 5.19 -16.93
C ALA A 36 -12.12 5.86 -15.64
N ASP A 37 -11.80 7.13 -15.40
CA ASP A 37 -12.36 7.84 -14.25
C ASP A 37 -13.81 8.25 -14.56
N LEU A 38 -14.75 7.82 -13.71
CA LEU A 38 -16.19 7.98 -13.91
C LEU A 38 -16.83 8.76 -12.76
N ARG A 39 -17.79 9.62 -13.07
CA ARG A 39 -18.73 10.20 -12.08
C ARG A 39 -20.00 9.37 -12.07
N PHE A 40 -20.47 8.93 -10.90
CA PHE A 40 -21.71 8.17 -10.83
C PHE A 40 -22.89 8.98 -11.35
N VAL A 41 -23.76 8.33 -12.12
CA VAL A 41 -25.03 8.86 -12.61
C VAL A 41 -26.19 8.09 -11.98
N LYS A 42 -26.07 6.77 -11.85
CA LYS A 42 -27.11 5.93 -11.27
C LYS A 42 -26.52 4.66 -10.66
N ILE A 43 -27.01 4.27 -9.49
CA ILE A 43 -26.71 2.97 -8.87
C ILE A 43 -27.95 2.09 -9.05
N TYR A 44 -27.77 0.88 -9.58
CA TYR A 44 -28.86 -0.08 -9.83
C TYR A 44 -29.05 -1.07 -8.70
N SER A 45 -27.99 -1.40 -7.98
CA SER A 45 -28.03 -2.24 -6.78
C SER A 45 -28.35 -1.42 -5.53
N THR A 46 -28.67 -2.09 -4.43
CA THR A 46 -28.89 -1.44 -3.11
C THR A 46 -27.66 -0.65 -2.67
N THR A 47 -26.47 -1.23 -2.86
CA THR A 47 -25.19 -0.58 -2.58
C THR A 47 -24.18 -0.94 -3.67
N ILE A 48 -23.16 -0.11 -3.83
CA ILE A 48 -22.00 -0.42 -4.67
C ILE A 48 -20.72 -0.24 -3.86
N ARG A 49 -19.85 -1.25 -3.91
CA ARG A 49 -18.59 -1.30 -3.18
C ARG A 49 -17.44 -1.37 -4.18
N ILE A 50 -16.42 -0.55 -3.97
CA ILE A 50 -15.26 -0.44 -4.86
C ILE A 50 -13.98 -0.69 -4.08
N ASP A 51 -13.17 -1.62 -4.56
CA ASP A 51 -11.81 -1.82 -4.07
C ASP A 51 -10.88 -0.77 -4.68
N GLN A 52 -10.45 0.19 -3.85
CA GLN A 52 -9.58 1.30 -4.21
C GLN A 52 -8.15 1.13 -3.71
N SER A 53 -7.76 -0.09 -3.31
CA SER A 53 -6.45 -0.40 -2.70
C SER A 53 -5.24 0.06 -3.50
N ILE A 54 -5.33 0.08 -4.84
CA ILE A 54 -4.25 0.54 -5.72
C ILE A 54 -3.98 2.05 -5.57
N LEU A 55 -4.99 2.84 -5.22
CA LEU A 55 -4.87 4.31 -5.08
C LEU A 55 -4.77 4.77 -3.63
N THR A 56 -5.39 4.04 -2.70
CA THR A 56 -5.45 4.44 -1.28
C THR A 56 -4.51 3.63 -0.39
N GLY A 57 -4.00 2.49 -0.86
CA GLY A 57 -3.27 1.51 -0.04
C GLY A 57 -4.17 0.70 0.91
N GLU A 58 -5.44 1.05 1.03
CA GLU A 58 -6.39 0.40 1.94
C GLU A 58 -7.13 -0.74 1.22
N SER A 59 -7.00 -1.97 1.72
CA SER A 59 -7.59 -3.17 1.10
C SER A 59 -9.12 -3.30 1.29
N VAL A 60 -9.77 -2.32 1.89
CA VAL A 60 -11.21 -2.38 2.20
C VAL A 60 -12.00 -1.76 1.07
N SER A 61 -13.07 -2.45 0.64
CA SER A 61 -13.96 -1.91 -0.36
C SER A 61 -14.80 -0.76 0.19
N VAL A 62 -14.79 0.38 -0.48
CA VAL A 62 -15.49 1.60 -0.06
C VAL A 62 -16.86 1.68 -0.70
N ILE A 63 -17.87 2.07 0.08
CA ILE A 63 -19.22 2.34 -0.42
C ILE A 63 -19.24 3.70 -1.12
N LYS A 64 -19.91 3.73 -2.26
CA LYS A 64 -20.09 4.93 -3.05
C LYS A 64 -21.55 5.38 -3.07
N ASN A 65 -21.76 6.69 -3.21
CA ASN A 65 -23.07 7.33 -3.26
C ASN A 65 -23.18 8.29 -4.45
N LEU A 66 -24.38 8.83 -4.68
CA LEU A 66 -24.64 9.76 -5.78
C LEU A 66 -24.45 11.23 -5.38
N ASP A 67 -24.40 11.51 -4.07
CA ASP A 67 -24.37 12.84 -3.49
C ASP A 67 -23.20 13.68 -4.01
N THR A 68 -23.42 14.99 -4.05
CA THR A 68 -22.37 15.91 -4.49
C THR A 68 -21.37 16.10 -3.36
N VAL A 69 -20.08 15.94 -3.69
CA VAL A 69 -18.99 16.29 -2.80
C VAL A 69 -18.73 17.79 -2.97
N HIS A 70 -18.98 18.56 -1.92
CA HIS A 70 -18.95 20.03 -1.97
C HIS A 70 -17.53 20.62 -1.95
N ASP A 71 -16.56 19.90 -1.38
CA ASP A 71 -15.18 20.38 -1.32
C ASP A 71 -14.48 20.22 -2.69
N PRO A 72 -14.09 21.33 -3.36
CA PRO A 72 -13.40 21.26 -4.65
C PRO A 72 -11.99 20.66 -4.54
N ARG A 73 -11.40 20.61 -3.34
CA ARG A 73 -10.06 20.05 -3.08
C ARG A 73 -10.12 18.71 -2.36
N ALA A 74 -11.27 18.04 -2.38
CA ALA A 74 -11.44 16.73 -1.79
C ALA A 74 -10.38 15.75 -2.30
N VAL A 75 -9.76 15.01 -1.38
CA VAL A 75 -8.83 13.93 -1.72
C VAL A 75 -9.59 12.76 -2.36
N ASN A 76 -8.87 11.87 -3.06
CA ASN A 76 -9.51 10.76 -3.79
C ASN A 76 -10.36 9.83 -2.91
N GLN A 77 -10.01 9.69 -1.63
CA GLN A 77 -10.80 8.93 -0.65
C GLN A 77 -12.18 9.56 -0.39
N ASP A 78 -12.28 10.89 -0.37
CA ASP A 78 -13.51 11.61 -0.02
C ASP A 78 -14.46 11.77 -1.23
N LYS A 79 -13.94 11.56 -2.45
CA LYS A 79 -14.72 11.51 -3.70
C LYS A 79 -15.58 10.23 -3.75
N LYS A 80 -16.57 10.12 -2.87
CA LYS A 80 -17.51 8.98 -2.77
C LYS A 80 -18.45 8.85 -3.97
N ASN A 81 -18.49 9.85 -4.82
CA ASN A 81 -19.32 9.89 -6.01
C ASN A 81 -18.55 9.61 -7.31
N CYS A 82 -17.25 9.30 -7.21
CA CYS A 82 -16.39 8.96 -8.34
C CYS A 82 -15.87 7.52 -8.28
N LEU A 83 -15.59 6.98 -9.47
CA LEU A 83 -14.88 5.73 -9.72
C LEU A 83 -13.58 6.06 -10.42
N PHE A 84 -12.50 5.37 -10.06
CA PHE A 84 -11.18 5.65 -10.60
C PHE A 84 -10.68 4.48 -11.44
N SER A 85 -10.04 4.80 -12.56
CA SER A 85 -9.44 3.85 -13.48
C SER A 85 -8.48 2.90 -12.76
N GLY A 86 -8.57 1.61 -13.07
CA GLY A 86 -7.74 0.56 -12.48
C GLY A 86 -8.28 -0.05 -11.18
N THR A 87 -9.19 0.64 -10.48
CA THR A 87 -9.91 0.08 -9.31
C THR A 87 -10.91 -0.98 -9.74
N ASN A 88 -11.41 -1.80 -8.80
CA ASN A 88 -12.31 -2.92 -9.12
C ASN A 88 -13.66 -2.78 -8.40
N VAL A 89 -14.75 -3.21 -9.04
CA VAL A 89 -16.06 -3.31 -8.40
C VAL A 89 -16.11 -4.56 -7.54
N ALA A 90 -16.10 -4.39 -6.22
CA ALA A 90 -16.20 -5.48 -5.26
C ALA A 90 -17.63 -6.01 -5.15
N SER A 91 -18.64 -5.14 -5.17
CA SER A 91 -20.04 -5.54 -5.22
C SER A 91 -20.93 -4.45 -5.82
N GLY A 92 -22.11 -4.84 -6.32
CA GLY A 92 -23.09 -3.93 -6.90
C GLY A 92 -22.99 -3.72 -8.41
N LYS A 93 -23.90 -2.89 -8.92
CA LYS A 93 -24.02 -2.52 -10.33
C LYS A 93 -24.41 -1.06 -10.43
N ALA A 94 -23.74 -0.31 -11.29
CA ALA A 94 -23.98 1.12 -11.45
C ALA A 94 -23.58 1.62 -12.84
N ARG A 95 -23.91 2.88 -13.10
CA ARG A 95 -23.62 3.61 -14.32
C ARG A 95 -22.97 4.94 -13.97
N GLY A 96 -21.94 5.29 -14.73
CA GLY A 96 -21.22 6.54 -14.59
C GLY A 96 -20.92 7.17 -15.94
N ILE A 97 -20.65 8.46 -15.92
CA ILE A 97 -20.17 9.21 -17.07
C ILE A 97 -18.65 9.37 -16.96
N VAL A 98 -17.94 9.12 -18.05
CA VAL A 98 -16.48 9.28 -18.11
C VAL A 98 -16.13 10.75 -18.02
N PHE A 99 -15.25 11.13 -17.08
CA PHE A 99 -14.68 12.48 -17.01
C PHE A 99 -13.17 12.50 -17.24
N GLY A 100 -12.47 11.39 -17.01
CA GLY A 100 -11.01 11.29 -17.21
C GLY A 100 -10.63 10.00 -17.93
N THR A 101 -9.75 10.10 -18.93
CA THR A 101 -9.23 8.96 -19.70
C THR A 101 -7.72 9.08 -19.88
N GLY A 102 -7.01 7.95 -20.02
CA GLY A 102 -5.57 7.94 -20.28
C GLY A 102 -4.77 8.64 -19.18
N LEU A 103 -3.86 9.54 -19.56
CA LEU A 103 -3.00 10.28 -18.63
C LEU A 103 -3.77 11.25 -17.71
N ASN A 104 -5.00 11.63 -18.08
CA ASN A 104 -5.84 12.54 -17.29
C ASN A 104 -6.62 11.83 -16.17
N THR A 105 -6.43 10.53 -15.99
CA THR A 105 -6.98 9.76 -14.85
C THR A 105 -6.10 9.89 -13.61
N GLU A 106 -6.60 9.57 -12.42
CA GLU A 106 -5.79 9.56 -11.19
C GLU A 106 -4.60 8.59 -11.29
N ILE A 107 -4.80 7.39 -11.86
CA ILE A 107 -3.69 6.44 -12.14
C ILE A 107 -2.77 6.96 -13.26
N GLY A 108 -3.30 7.76 -14.19
CA GLY A 108 -2.55 8.41 -15.26
C GLY A 108 -1.61 9.52 -14.76
N LYS A 109 -2.05 10.29 -13.77
CA LYS A 109 -1.22 11.29 -13.08
C LYS A 109 -0.04 10.61 -12.36
N ILE A 110 -0.31 9.55 -11.60
CA ILE A 110 0.72 8.73 -10.94
C ILE A 110 1.72 8.20 -11.98
N ARG A 111 1.24 7.68 -13.12
CA ARG A 111 2.12 7.20 -14.19
C ARG A 111 3.00 8.31 -14.76
N THR A 112 2.44 9.51 -14.93
CA THR A 112 3.16 10.67 -15.48
C THR A 112 4.29 11.07 -14.52
N GLU A 113 3.98 11.21 -13.22
CA GLU A 113 4.98 11.52 -12.18
C GLU A 113 6.09 10.45 -12.11
N ILE A 114 5.75 9.17 -12.21
CA ILE A 114 6.73 8.07 -12.25
C ILE A 114 7.62 8.14 -13.49
N THR A 115 7.08 8.57 -14.64
CA THR A 115 7.82 8.61 -15.91
C THR A 115 8.69 9.86 -16.03
N GLU A 116 8.24 10.99 -15.49
CA GLU A 116 8.96 12.27 -15.47
C GLU A 116 10.12 12.27 -14.46
N THR A 117 10.11 11.35 -13.50
CA THR A 117 11.23 11.17 -12.58
C THR A 117 12.40 10.50 -13.30
N GLU A 118 13.38 11.30 -13.74
CA GLU A 118 14.64 10.76 -14.27
C GLU A 118 15.37 9.97 -13.16
N SER A 119 15.92 8.81 -13.52
CA SER A 119 16.75 8.05 -12.59
C SER A 119 18.12 8.71 -12.47
N ASP A 120 18.41 9.30 -11.31
CA ASP A 120 19.74 9.80 -11.01
C ASP A 120 20.77 8.66 -11.02
N LYS A 121 21.96 8.98 -11.55
CA LYS A 121 23.12 8.06 -11.49
C LYS A 121 23.56 7.89 -10.03
N THR A 122 23.98 6.68 -9.67
CA THR A 122 24.46 6.42 -8.30
C THR A 122 25.75 7.18 -7.99
N PRO A 123 26.05 7.46 -6.70
CA PRO A 123 27.28 8.17 -6.33
C PRO A 123 28.55 7.51 -6.89
N LEU A 124 28.65 6.16 -6.82
CA LEU A 124 29.74 5.43 -7.46
C LEU A 124 29.78 5.62 -8.98
N GLN A 125 28.62 5.58 -9.66
CA GLN A 125 28.57 5.77 -11.11
C GLN A 125 29.00 7.19 -11.51
N GLN A 126 28.60 8.21 -10.75
CA GLN A 126 29.07 9.58 -10.94
C GLN A 126 30.59 9.69 -10.77
N LYS A 127 31.16 9.03 -9.75
CA LYS A 127 32.61 9.01 -9.52
C LYS A 127 33.38 8.27 -10.60
N LEU A 128 32.82 7.19 -11.15
CA LEU A 128 33.41 6.48 -12.28
C LEU A 128 33.37 7.32 -13.56
N ASP A 129 32.29 8.06 -13.80
CA ASP A 129 32.19 8.99 -14.93
C ASP A 129 33.19 10.15 -14.79
N GLU A 130 33.30 10.75 -13.60
CA GLU A 130 34.31 11.77 -13.28
C GLU A 130 35.73 11.24 -13.49
N PHE A 131 36.02 10.04 -12.98
CA PHE A 131 37.31 9.37 -13.16
C PHE A 131 37.59 9.10 -14.64
N GLY A 132 36.61 8.63 -15.40
CA GLY A 132 36.73 8.39 -16.84
C GLY A 132 37.04 9.67 -17.63
N VAL A 133 36.40 10.78 -17.29
CA VAL A 133 36.66 12.09 -17.90
C VAL A 133 38.07 12.60 -17.53
N GLN A 134 38.48 12.46 -16.26
CA GLN A 134 39.82 12.84 -15.81
C GLN A 134 40.89 12.01 -16.52
N LEU A 135 40.73 10.68 -16.57
CA LEU A 135 41.65 9.78 -17.24
C LEU A 135 41.76 10.09 -18.73
N SER A 136 40.64 10.34 -19.41
CA SER A 136 40.62 10.72 -20.82
C SER A 136 41.39 12.02 -21.10
N LYS A 137 41.27 13.02 -20.21
CA LYS A 137 42.05 14.27 -20.29
C LYS A 137 43.54 14.00 -20.12
N VAL A 138 43.93 13.21 -19.11
CA VAL A 138 45.34 12.87 -18.84
C VAL A 138 45.96 12.12 -20.02
N ILE A 139 45.29 11.09 -20.55
CA ILE A 139 45.76 10.32 -21.72
C ILE A 139 45.92 11.25 -22.92
N SER A 140 44.94 12.11 -23.20
CA SER A 140 44.99 13.06 -24.32
C SER A 140 46.19 14.01 -24.21
N ILE A 141 46.47 14.54 -23.01
CA ILE A 141 47.64 15.40 -22.76
C ILE A 141 48.93 14.62 -23.00
N ILE A 142 49.05 13.40 -22.47
CA ILE A 142 50.24 12.57 -22.67
C ILE A 142 50.45 12.26 -24.16
N CYS A 143 49.40 11.91 -24.91
CA CYS A 143 49.49 11.67 -26.35
C CYS A 143 50.01 12.91 -27.11
N ILE A 144 49.51 14.11 -26.78
CA ILE A 144 49.98 15.36 -27.40
C ILE A 144 51.44 15.63 -27.03
N VAL A 145 51.84 15.44 -25.76
CA VAL A 145 53.22 15.66 -25.30
C VAL A 145 54.19 14.69 -25.97
N VAL A 146 53.86 13.39 -26.02
CA VAL A 146 54.67 12.37 -26.69
C VAL A 146 54.80 12.69 -28.17
N TRP A 147 53.73 13.12 -28.83
CA TRP A 147 53.78 13.54 -30.23
C TRP A 147 54.67 14.78 -30.43
N ALA A 148 54.53 15.79 -29.57
CA ALA A 148 55.33 17.02 -29.65
C ALA A 148 56.83 16.80 -29.40
N ILE A 149 57.22 15.90 -28.48
CA ILE A 149 58.63 15.55 -28.24
C ILE A 149 59.22 14.80 -29.44
N ASN A 150 58.45 13.91 -30.06
CA ASN A 150 58.95 13.00 -31.08
C ASN A 150 58.82 13.53 -32.52
N ILE A 151 58.12 14.65 -32.74
CA ILE A 151 57.95 15.23 -34.07
C ILE A 151 59.28 15.61 -34.74
N GLY A 152 60.26 16.07 -33.95
CA GLY A 152 61.60 16.40 -34.43
C GLY A 152 62.45 15.17 -34.80
N HIS A 153 62.14 14.00 -34.25
CA HIS A 153 62.85 12.74 -34.51
C HIS A 153 62.16 11.85 -35.55
N PHE A 154 61.08 12.32 -36.20
CA PHE A 154 60.39 11.55 -37.24
C PHE A 154 61.25 11.33 -38.51
N ASN A 155 62.30 12.12 -38.71
CA ASN A 155 63.18 12.01 -39.88
C ASN A 155 64.49 11.25 -39.59
N ASP A 156 64.59 10.62 -38.42
CA ASP A 156 65.84 9.99 -37.96
C ASP A 156 66.11 8.66 -38.69
N GLN A 157 67.38 8.43 -39.08
CA GLN A 157 67.76 7.28 -39.93
C GLN A 157 67.52 5.92 -39.25
N ALA A 158 67.40 5.89 -37.92
CA ALA A 158 67.10 4.70 -37.13
C ALA A 158 65.74 4.03 -37.48
N HIS A 159 64.80 4.76 -38.07
CA HIS A 159 63.46 4.26 -38.43
C HIS A 159 63.29 3.98 -39.94
N GLY A 160 64.39 3.97 -40.70
CA GLY A 160 64.39 3.66 -42.14
C GLY A 160 64.13 4.86 -43.05
N GLY A 161 64.40 6.09 -42.59
CA GLY A 161 64.51 7.30 -43.43
C GLY A 161 63.22 7.81 -44.07
N SER A 162 62.05 7.33 -43.65
CA SER A 162 60.75 7.77 -44.19
C SER A 162 59.86 8.29 -43.07
N TRP A 163 59.41 9.54 -43.21
CA TRP A 163 58.53 10.23 -42.26
C TRP A 163 57.26 9.43 -41.92
N LEU A 164 56.72 8.69 -42.91
CA LEU A 164 55.54 7.84 -42.73
C LEU A 164 55.79 6.68 -41.75
N LYS A 165 56.99 6.07 -41.78
CA LYS A 165 57.33 4.98 -40.86
C LYS A 165 57.52 5.47 -39.42
N GLY A 166 58.11 6.65 -39.25
CA GLY A 166 58.20 7.32 -37.96
C GLY A 166 56.82 7.63 -37.39
N ALA A 167 55.93 8.24 -38.18
CA ALA A 167 54.56 8.56 -37.76
C ALA A 167 53.78 7.30 -37.30
N ILE A 168 53.88 6.19 -38.06
CA ILE A 168 53.24 4.91 -37.69
C ILE A 168 53.80 4.35 -36.38
N TYR A 169 55.12 4.43 -36.18
CA TYR A 169 55.77 3.92 -34.97
C TYR A 169 55.31 4.66 -33.70
N TYR A 170 55.30 5.99 -33.73
CA TYR A 170 54.87 6.78 -32.58
C TYR A 170 53.34 6.77 -32.39
N PHE A 171 52.57 6.66 -33.47
CA PHE A 171 51.13 6.40 -33.37
C PHE A 171 50.84 5.06 -32.69
N LYS A 172 51.60 4.00 -33.04
CA LYS A 172 51.50 2.70 -32.36
C LYS A 172 51.83 2.81 -30.87
N ILE A 173 52.85 3.59 -30.49
CA ILE A 173 53.17 3.84 -29.08
C ILE A 173 52.04 4.59 -28.37
N ALA A 174 51.48 5.64 -28.99
CA ALA A 174 50.38 6.40 -28.41
C ALA A 174 49.13 5.53 -28.17
N VAL A 175 48.76 4.67 -29.13
CA VAL A 175 47.66 3.71 -28.97
C VAL A 175 47.97 2.68 -27.88
N ALA A 176 49.19 2.13 -27.85
CA ALA A 176 49.59 1.17 -26.83
C ALA A 176 49.55 1.77 -25.41
N LEU A 177 49.98 3.02 -25.26
CA LEU A 177 49.95 3.75 -23.99
C LEU A 177 48.51 4.08 -23.56
N ALA A 178 47.65 4.46 -24.50
CA ALA A 178 46.24 4.70 -24.24
C ALA A 178 45.52 3.43 -23.75
N VAL A 179 45.72 2.29 -24.41
CA VAL A 179 45.14 1.00 -23.99
C VAL A 179 45.69 0.57 -22.62
N ALA A 180 47.00 0.74 -22.38
CA ALA A 180 47.62 0.39 -21.10
C ALA A 180 47.09 1.22 -19.91
N ALA A 181 46.58 2.43 -20.16
CA ALA A 181 46.05 3.32 -19.13
C ALA A 181 44.57 3.08 -18.80
N ILE A 182 43.81 2.42 -19.67
CA ILE A 182 42.37 2.17 -19.46
C ILE A 182 42.20 0.91 -18.59
N PRO A 183 41.53 1.00 -17.42
CA PRO A 183 41.29 -0.15 -16.57
C PRO A 183 40.08 -0.95 -17.06
N GLU A 184 40.24 -1.68 -18.18
CA GLU A 184 39.16 -2.46 -18.82
C GLU A 184 38.54 -3.53 -17.89
N GLY A 185 39.28 -4.00 -16.87
CA GLY A 185 38.79 -4.96 -15.88
C GLY A 185 37.88 -4.35 -14.79
N LEU A 186 37.88 -3.02 -14.61
CA LEU A 186 37.18 -2.37 -13.51
C LEU A 186 35.65 -2.59 -13.56
N PRO A 187 34.95 -2.44 -14.71
CA PRO A 187 33.51 -2.71 -14.78
C PRO A 187 33.14 -4.16 -14.45
N ALA A 188 33.98 -5.12 -14.84
CA ALA A 188 33.76 -6.54 -14.56
C ALA A 188 33.90 -6.85 -13.06
N VAL A 189 34.92 -6.28 -12.40
CA VAL A 189 35.14 -6.43 -10.96
C VAL A 189 33.99 -5.81 -10.16
N ILE A 190 33.56 -4.61 -10.53
CA ILE A 190 32.45 -3.91 -9.86
C ILE A 190 31.15 -4.71 -9.99
N THR A 191 30.82 -5.15 -11.21
CA THR A 191 29.59 -5.94 -11.46
C THR A 191 29.61 -7.24 -10.67
N THR A 192 30.75 -7.94 -10.63
CA THR A 192 30.90 -9.18 -9.85
C THR A 192 30.73 -8.92 -8.36
N CYS A 193 31.32 -7.85 -7.84
CA CYS A 193 31.20 -7.46 -6.44
C CYS A 193 29.73 -7.15 -6.06
N LEU A 194 29.03 -6.35 -6.89
CA LEU A 194 27.61 -6.02 -6.68
C LEU A 194 26.70 -7.25 -6.79
N ALA A 195 26.98 -8.17 -7.71
CA ALA A 195 26.24 -9.42 -7.85
C ALA A 195 26.40 -10.33 -6.61
N LEU A 196 27.63 -10.45 -6.10
CA LEU A 196 27.90 -11.17 -4.85
C LEU A 196 27.21 -10.49 -3.64
N GLY A 197 27.21 -9.16 -3.59
CA GLY A 197 26.47 -8.38 -2.59
C GLY A 197 24.96 -8.63 -2.64
N THR A 198 24.39 -8.60 -3.85
CA THR A 198 22.97 -8.89 -4.10
C THR A 198 22.60 -10.30 -3.63
N ARG A 199 23.43 -11.31 -3.90
CA ARG A 199 23.22 -12.67 -3.42
C ARG A 199 23.24 -12.76 -1.88
N ARG A 200 24.14 -12.01 -1.22
CA ARG A 200 24.21 -11.95 0.25
C ARG A 200 22.97 -11.27 0.86
N MET A 201 22.44 -10.24 0.21
CA MET A 201 21.22 -9.55 0.65
C MET A 201 19.95 -10.38 0.46
N ALA A 202 19.84 -11.13 -0.65
CA ALA A 202 18.71 -12.02 -0.88
C ALA A 202 18.58 -13.08 0.24
N LYS A 203 19.70 -13.59 0.77
CA LYS A 203 19.70 -14.50 1.93
C LYS A 203 19.18 -13.87 3.23
N LYS A 204 19.09 -12.53 3.29
CA LYS A 204 18.55 -11.75 4.41
C LYS A 204 17.17 -11.14 4.07
N ASN A 205 16.43 -11.75 3.14
CA ASN A 205 15.11 -11.29 2.69
C ASN A 205 15.11 -9.91 2.00
N ALA A 206 16.27 -9.41 1.55
CA ALA A 206 16.37 -8.16 0.80
C ALA A 206 16.58 -8.45 -0.69
N ILE A 207 15.50 -8.31 -1.48
CA ILE A 207 15.52 -8.56 -2.93
C ILE A 207 15.89 -7.28 -3.67
N VAL A 208 17.12 -7.22 -4.16
CA VAL A 208 17.62 -6.07 -4.94
C VAL A 208 17.28 -6.26 -6.42
N ARG A 209 16.55 -5.28 -7.00
CA ARG A 209 16.15 -5.31 -8.42
C ARG A 209 17.19 -4.69 -9.37
N SER A 210 18.08 -3.84 -8.86
CA SER A 210 19.10 -3.12 -9.63
C SER A 210 20.44 -3.20 -8.91
N LEU A 211 21.48 -3.73 -9.57
CA LEU A 211 22.80 -3.95 -8.96
C LEU A 211 23.43 -2.66 -8.36
N PRO A 212 23.35 -1.49 -9.02
CA PRO A 212 23.84 -0.24 -8.42
C PRO A 212 23.18 0.14 -7.09
N SER A 213 21.93 -0.27 -6.85
CA SER A 213 21.22 0.05 -5.60
C SER A 213 21.86 -0.56 -4.35
N VAL A 214 22.67 -1.61 -4.50
CA VAL A 214 23.45 -2.19 -3.40
C VAL A 214 24.40 -1.17 -2.78
N GLU A 215 25.05 -0.35 -3.60
CA GLU A 215 25.98 0.68 -3.15
C GLU A 215 25.22 1.86 -2.56
N THR A 216 24.19 2.34 -3.26
CA THR A 216 23.40 3.51 -2.83
C THR A 216 22.72 3.28 -1.47
N LEU A 217 22.29 2.04 -1.19
CA LEU A 217 21.74 1.67 0.11
C LEU A 217 22.74 1.91 1.25
N GLY A 218 24.04 1.71 1.01
CA GLY A 218 25.11 1.98 1.98
C GLY A 218 25.32 3.47 2.26
N CYS A 219 24.89 4.35 1.37
CA CYS A 219 24.97 5.81 1.50
C CYS A 219 23.66 6.45 1.97
N THR A 220 22.67 5.66 2.38
CA THR A 220 21.35 6.16 2.81
C THR A 220 21.48 7.03 4.05
N SER A 221 21.10 8.31 3.95
CA SER A 221 21.09 9.26 5.08
C SER A 221 19.73 9.40 5.76
N VAL A 222 18.64 9.16 5.02
CA VAL A 222 17.26 9.28 5.49
C VAL A 222 16.47 8.07 5.04
N ILE A 223 15.76 7.43 5.98
CA ILE A 223 14.85 6.31 5.69
C ILE A 223 13.42 6.82 5.92
N CYS A 224 12.68 7.01 4.82
CA CYS A 224 11.24 7.23 4.88
C CYS A 224 10.56 5.86 4.79
N SER A 225 9.95 5.42 5.88
CA SER A 225 9.28 4.12 5.97
C SER A 225 7.78 4.33 6.12
N ASP A 226 6.99 3.56 5.38
CA ASP A 226 5.55 3.50 5.65
C ASP A 226 5.33 2.83 7.03
N LYS A 227 4.25 3.18 7.71
CA LYS A 227 3.92 2.63 9.03
C LYS A 227 3.26 1.27 8.89
N THR A 228 2.20 1.19 8.08
CA THR A 228 1.29 0.05 8.07
C THR A 228 1.88 -1.06 7.22
N GLY A 229 2.14 -2.23 7.81
CA GLY A 229 2.73 -3.37 7.10
C GLY A 229 4.24 -3.31 6.86
N THR A 230 4.91 -2.21 7.27
CA THR A 230 6.38 -2.11 7.29
C THR A 230 6.92 -1.96 8.71
N LEU A 231 6.59 -0.85 9.41
CA LEU A 231 6.98 -0.68 10.82
C LEU A 231 6.11 -1.51 11.77
N THR A 232 4.86 -1.75 11.38
CA THR A 232 3.88 -2.52 12.15
C THR A 232 3.52 -3.81 11.42
N THR A 233 3.14 -4.83 12.16
CA THR A 233 2.74 -6.15 11.62
C THR A 233 1.41 -6.12 10.84
N ASN A 234 0.74 -4.96 10.78
CA ASN A 234 -0.63 -4.82 10.26
C ASN A 234 -1.64 -5.79 10.91
N GLN A 235 -1.34 -6.25 12.13
CA GLN A 235 -2.23 -7.02 12.97
C GLN A 235 -2.75 -6.11 14.07
N MET A 236 -4.00 -5.67 13.91
CA MET A 236 -4.63 -4.81 14.90
C MET A 236 -5.16 -5.65 16.05
N SER A 237 -4.83 -5.25 17.28
CA SER A 237 -5.26 -5.89 18.51
C SER A 237 -5.74 -4.85 19.50
N VAL A 238 -6.88 -5.09 20.16
CA VAL A 238 -7.31 -4.25 21.27
C VAL A 238 -6.37 -4.47 22.45
N SER A 239 -5.70 -3.42 22.91
CA SER A 239 -4.75 -3.47 24.03
C SER A 239 -5.38 -3.04 25.36
N LYS A 240 -6.33 -2.12 25.31
CA LYS A 240 -7.02 -1.56 26.48
C LYS A 240 -8.49 -1.31 26.15
N MET A 241 -9.34 -1.41 27.15
CA MET A 241 -10.74 -0.99 27.12
C MET A 241 -11.13 -0.42 28.48
N PHE A 242 -12.14 0.42 28.55
CA PHE A 242 -12.69 0.89 29.81
C PHE A 242 -14.21 0.95 29.73
N ILE A 243 -14.86 0.89 30.89
CA ILE A 243 -16.30 1.07 31.05
C ILE A 243 -16.56 2.07 32.16
N VAL A 244 -17.72 2.71 32.13
CA VAL A 244 -18.19 3.56 33.23
C VAL A 244 -18.68 2.64 34.36
N GLU A 245 -18.15 2.82 35.55
CA GLU A 245 -18.51 2.03 36.74
C GLU A 245 -19.65 2.70 37.53
N GLY A 246 -19.61 4.03 37.62
CA GLY A 246 -20.63 4.80 38.30
C GLY A 246 -20.35 6.30 38.27
N GLU A 247 -21.34 7.05 38.74
CA GLU A 247 -21.29 8.50 38.91
C GLU A 247 -21.58 8.79 40.39
N ARG A 248 -20.71 9.58 41.03
CA ARG A 248 -20.92 10.09 42.39
C ARG A 248 -20.76 11.60 42.37
N GLY A 249 -21.88 12.31 42.30
CA GLY A 249 -21.89 13.77 42.10
C GLY A 249 -21.22 14.12 40.77
N ASP A 250 -20.31 15.09 40.77
CA ASP A 250 -19.58 15.52 39.57
C ASP A 250 -18.40 14.59 39.17
N GLN A 251 -18.20 13.46 39.86
CA GLN A 251 -17.11 12.53 39.56
C GLN A 251 -17.63 11.25 38.89
N ILE A 252 -17.09 10.96 37.70
CA ILE A 252 -17.34 9.74 36.94
C ILE A 252 -16.16 8.78 37.19
N SER A 253 -16.45 7.55 37.64
CA SER A 253 -15.45 6.50 37.82
C SER A 253 -15.43 5.54 36.63
N PHE A 254 -14.23 5.14 36.21
CA PHE A 254 -14.00 4.23 35.10
C PHE A 254 -13.25 2.99 35.56
N SER A 255 -13.68 1.82 35.09
CA SER A 255 -12.92 0.58 35.24
C SER A 255 -12.12 0.32 33.96
N GLU A 256 -10.79 0.41 34.05
CA GLU A 256 -9.87 0.14 32.93
C GLU A 256 -9.41 -1.32 32.93
N TYR A 257 -9.37 -1.92 31.75
CA TYR A 257 -8.91 -3.28 31.50
C TYR A 257 -7.81 -3.28 30.45
N SER A 258 -6.77 -4.08 30.67
CA SER A 258 -5.75 -4.37 29.66
C SER A 258 -5.93 -5.77 29.10
N ILE A 259 -5.67 -5.93 27.80
CA ILE A 259 -5.87 -7.16 27.06
C ILE A 259 -4.52 -7.63 26.51
N THR A 260 -4.21 -8.91 26.69
CA THR A 260 -2.98 -9.51 26.16
C THR A 260 -3.20 -10.16 24.79
N GLY A 261 -2.10 -10.35 24.06
CA GLY A 261 -2.07 -10.93 22.71
C GLY A 261 -2.12 -9.86 21.61
N SER A 262 -1.12 -9.88 20.73
CA SER A 262 -0.92 -8.92 19.63
C SER A 262 -1.33 -9.45 18.25
N THR A 263 -1.90 -10.66 18.20
CA THR A 263 -2.30 -11.34 16.97
C THR A 263 -3.82 -11.49 16.88
N TYR A 264 -4.29 -12.02 15.74
CA TYR A 264 -5.70 -12.40 15.57
C TYR A 264 -6.08 -13.73 16.21
N GLU A 265 -5.15 -14.38 16.92
CA GLU A 265 -5.48 -15.58 17.69
C GLU A 265 -6.42 -15.20 18.84
N PRO A 266 -7.46 -16.01 19.10
CA PRO A 266 -8.37 -15.83 20.25
C PRO A 266 -7.68 -16.19 21.60
N LEU A 267 -6.35 -16.13 21.64
CA LEU A 267 -5.53 -16.38 22.82
C LEU A 267 -5.17 -15.04 23.47
N GLY A 268 -5.50 -14.92 24.76
CA GLY A 268 -5.22 -13.72 25.53
C GLY A 268 -6.09 -13.61 26.76
N GLN A 269 -5.60 -12.87 27.74
CA GLN A 269 -6.22 -12.64 29.04
C GLN A 269 -6.70 -11.18 29.13
N ILE A 270 -7.73 -10.96 29.94
CA ILE A 270 -8.16 -9.62 30.34
C ILE A 270 -7.68 -9.43 31.77
N LEU A 271 -6.99 -8.33 31.99
CA LEU A 271 -6.44 -7.95 33.28
C LEU A 271 -7.13 -6.67 33.74
N HIS A 272 -7.56 -6.63 34.99
CA HIS A 272 -8.02 -5.42 35.67
C HIS A 272 -7.03 -5.11 36.80
N SER A 273 -6.44 -3.91 36.81
CA SER A 273 -5.40 -3.54 37.78
C SER A 273 -4.24 -4.56 37.87
N GLY A 274 -3.87 -5.16 36.73
CA GLY A 274 -2.81 -6.17 36.63
C GLY A 274 -3.22 -7.59 37.02
N ILE A 275 -4.45 -7.80 37.50
CA ILE A 275 -4.95 -9.11 37.93
C ILE A 275 -5.86 -9.69 36.85
N GLN A 276 -5.64 -10.95 36.49
CA GLN A 276 -6.50 -11.66 35.56
C GLN A 276 -7.90 -11.82 36.14
N ILE A 277 -8.90 -11.32 35.41
CA ILE A 277 -10.30 -11.57 35.76
C ILE A 277 -10.73 -12.89 35.12
N ASN A 278 -11.18 -13.84 35.94
CA ASN A 278 -11.73 -15.10 35.43
C ASN A 278 -13.12 -14.83 34.84
N ARG A 279 -13.24 -15.15 33.56
CA ARG A 279 -14.39 -14.85 32.70
C ARG A 279 -15.57 -15.77 33.03
N ALA A 280 -16.77 -15.27 32.73
CA ALA A 280 -18.10 -15.90 32.87
C ALA A 280 -18.72 -15.85 34.29
N SER A 281 -19.45 -14.77 34.58
CA SER A 281 -20.80 -14.79 35.21
C SER A 281 -21.17 -13.36 35.63
N ASP A 282 -22.34 -12.89 35.20
CA ASP A 282 -23.25 -11.85 35.74
C ASP A 282 -22.79 -10.51 36.36
N ASP A 283 -21.54 -10.34 36.83
CA ASP A 283 -21.15 -9.16 37.62
C ASP A 283 -20.87 -7.91 36.79
N HIS A 284 -20.58 -8.03 35.50
CA HIS A 284 -20.26 -6.89 34.63
C HIS A 284 -21.16 -6.84 33.40
N LYS A 285 -22.43 -6.45 33.61
CA LYS A 285 -23.41 -6.20 32.54
C LYS A 285 -22.87 -5.27 31.45
N ALA A 286 -22.10 -4.26 31.83
CA ALA A 286 -21.46 -3.33 30.91
C ALA A 286 -20.42 -3.99 29.98
N LEU A 287 -19.61 -4.95 30.46
CA LEU A 287 -18.69 -5.71 29.59
C LEU A 287 -19.45 -6.59 28.60
N THR A 288 -20.57 -7.17 29.02
CA THR A 288 -21.42 -7.98 28.15
C THR A 288 -22.05 -7.12 27.05
N GLU A 289 -22.51 -5.92 27.39
CA GLU A 289 -23.05 -4.96 26.41
C GLU A 289 -21.96 -4.43 25.47
N LEU A 290 -20.77 -4.09 25.98
CA LEU A 290 -19.61 -3.72 25.16
C LEU A 290 -19.26 -4.82 24.16
N ALA A 291 -19.18 -6.07 24.61
CA ALA A 291 -18.91 -7.20 23.73
C ALA A 291 -20.05 -7.41 22.70
N THR A 292 -21.30 -7.14 23.10
CA THR A 292 -22.44 -7.16 22.17
C THR A 292 -22.29 -6.12 21.08
N ILE A 293 -21.90 -4.88 21.41
CA ILE A 293 -21.64 -3.81 20.44
C ILE A 293 -20.47 -4.21 19.52
N CYS A 294 -19.36 -4.71 20.08
CA CYS A 294 -18.18 -5.15 19.32
C CYS A 294 -18.49 -6.28 18.33
N SER A 295 -19.44 -7.16 18.66
CA SER A 295 -19.85 -8.28 17.81
C SER A 295 -20.92 -7.87 16.78
N MET A 296 -21.93 -7.08 17.18
CA MET A 296 -23.05 -6.72 16.32
C MET A 296 -22.74 -5.57 15.38
N CYS A 297 -22.08 -4.51 15.88
CA CYS A 297 -21.66 -3.36 15.08
C CYS A 297 -20.35 -3.64 14.31
N ASN A 298 -20.32 -4.78 13.60
CA ASN A 298 -19.13 -5.34 12.97
C ASN A 298 -19.51 -6.10 11.71
N ASN A 299 -18.69 -6.00 10.66
CA ASN A 299 -18.87 -6.69 9.38
C ASN A 299 -17.72 -7.65 9.07
N SER A 300 -16.78 -7.81 10.00
CA SER A 300 -15.59 -8.62 9.84
C SER A 300 -15.70 -9.90 10.68
N SER A 301 -14.83 -10.85 10.38
CA SER A 301 -14.65 -12.09 11.13
C SER A 301 -13.17 -12.46 11.19
N VAL A 302 -12.86 -13.52 11.93
CA VAL A 302 -11.54 -14.16 11.89
C VAL A 302 -11.68 -15.54 11.27
N ASP A 303 -10.70 -16.03 10.53
CA ASP A 303 -10.71 -17.37 9.94
C ASP A 303 -9.41 -18.10 10.26
N TYR A 304 -9.46 -19.41 10.46
CA TYR A 304 -8.26 -20.20 10.72
C TYR A 304 -7.74 -20.80 9.41
N ASN A 305 -6.60 -20.31 8.95
CA ASN A 305 -6.00 -20.80 7.71
C ASN A 305 -5.18 -22.08 8.01
N GLU A 306 -5.71 -23.24 7.61
CA GLU A 306 -5.06 -24.54 7.83
C GLU A 306 -3.70 -24.66 7.12
N THR A 307 -3.50 -23.97 5.99
CA THR A 307 -2.23 -24.05 5.24
C THR A 307 -1.12 -23.25 5.90
N LYS A 308 -1.47 -22.10 6.50
CA LYS A 308 -0.51 -21.23 7.19
C LYS A 308 -0.42 -21.50 8.70
N HIS A 309 -1.31 -22.34 9.22
CA HIS A 309 -1.48 -22.59 10.66
C HIS A 309 -1.61 -21.29 11.47
N ALA A 310 -2.39 -20.33 10.97
CA ALA A 310 -2.55 -19.02 11.58
C ALA A 310 -3.96 -18.46 11.39
N TYR A 311 -4.41 -17.68 12.38
CA TYR A 311 -5.66 -16.92 12.26
C TYR A 311 -5.46 -15.71 11.35
N GLU A 312 -6.25 -15.64 10.30
CA GLU A 312 -6.28 -14.54 9.34
C GLU A 312 -7.55 -13.70 9.51
N LYS A 313 -7.43 -12.40 9.26
CA LYS A 313 -8.58 -11.51 9.26
C LYS A 313 -9.43 -11.73 8.00
N VAL A 314 -10.75 -11.63 8.18
CA VAL A 314 -11.71 -11.52 7.08
C VAL A 314 -12.44 -10.20 7.26
N GLY A 315 -12.06 -9.18 6.48
CA GLY A 315 -12.57 -7.81 6.61
C GLY A 315 -11.53 -6.80 7.10
N GLU A 316 -11.98 -5.79 7.84
CA GLU A 316 -11.11 -4.71 8.33
C GLU A 316 -10.27 -5.14 9.53
N ALA A 317 -9.02 -4.68 9.60
CA ALA A 317 -8.13 -5.02 10.71
C ALA A 317 -8.69 -4.55 12.07
N THR A 318 -9.21 -3.32 12.09
CA THR A 318 -9.90 -2.66 13.22
C THR A 318 -11.07 -3.48 13.73
N GLU A 319 -11.93 -3.93 12.83
CA GLU A 319 -13.12 -4.70 13.15
C GLU A 319 -12.78 -6.13 13.58
N THR A 320 -11.86 -6.81 12.89
CA THR A 320 -11.40 -8.15 13.31
C THR A 320 -10.78 -8.11 14.70
N ALA A 321 -10.08 -7.02 15.09
CA ALA A 321 -9.57 -6.86 16.45
C ALA A 321 -10.70 -6.88 17.49
N LEU A 322 -11.87 -6.30 17.18
CA LEU A 322 -13.06 -6.33 18.04
C LEU A 322 -13.69 -7.74 18.09
N VAL A 323 -13.70 -8.48 16.98
CA VAL A 323 -14.15 -9.88 16.96
C VAL A 323 -13.29 -10.72 17.90
N VAL A 324 -11.97 -10.59 17.80
CA VAL A 324 -11.01 -11.30 18.66
C VAL A 324 -11.12 -10.85 20.12
N LEU A 325 -11.39 -9.56 20.37
CA LEU A 325 -11.70 -9.07 21.71
C LEU A 325 -12.90 -9.79 22.32
N VAL A 326 -13.99 -10.00 21.55
CA VAL A 326 -15.19 -10.71 22.03
C VAL A 326 -14.89 -12.16 22.39
N GLU A 327 -14.10 -12.86 21.56
CA GLU A 327 -13.64 -14.23 21.89
C GLU A 327 -12.82 -14.22 23.18
N LYS A 328 -11.88 -13.27 23.30
CA LYS A 328 -11.14 -13.07 24.55
C LYS A 328 -12.12 -12.85 25.70
N ILE A 329 -13.05 -11.89 25.66
CA ILE A 329 -13.97 -11.58 26.79
C ILE A 329 -14.69 -12.80 27.37
N PHE A 330 -15.21 -13.71 26.56
CA PHE A 330 -16.06 -14.79 27.05
C PHE A 330 -15.36 -16.15 27.18
N SER A 331 -14.47 -16.51 26.26
CA SER A 331 -13.74 -17.79 26.36
C SER A 331 -12.54 -17.83 25.41
N PRO A 332 -11.29 -17.94 25.92
CA PRO A 332 -10.14 -18.25 25.08
C PRO A 332 -10.20 -19.75 24.73
N ARG A 333 -11.14 -20.15 23.87
CA ARG A 333 -11.14 -21.49 23.28
C ARG A 333 -10.21 -21.48 22.07
N ASP A 334 -9.71 -22.66 21.72
CA ASP A 334 -8.86 -22.86 20.55
C ASP A 334 -9.56 -22.57 19.21
N ILE A 335 -10.86 -22.29 19.22
CA ILE A 335 -11.70 -22.07 18.04
C ILE A 335 -12.22 -20.62 18.03
N GLY A 336 -11.85 -19.85 17.01
CA GLY A 336 -12.37 -18.50 16.78
C GLY A 336 -13.85 -18.44 16.37
N ASN A 337 -14.47 -17.27 16.57
CA ASN A 337 -15.88 -16.93 16.29
C ASN A 337 -16.97 -17.62 17.13
N VAL A 338 -16.64 -18.42 18.14
CA VAL A 338 -17.66 -19.13 18.94
C VAL A 338 -18.48 -18.13 19.76
N CYS A 339 -17.82 -17.25 20.49
CA CYS A 339 -18.48 -16.26 21.33
C CYS A 339 -19.26 -15.23 20.50
N ASN A 340 -18.70 -14.80 19.36
CA ASN A 340 -19.40 -13.91 18.44
C ASN A 340 -20.69 -14.54 17.90
N ARG A 341 -20.66 -15.82 17.49
CA ARG A 341 -21.87 -16.52 17.00
C ARG A 341 -22.97 -16.60 18.05
N VAL A 342 -22.62 -16.85 19.32
CA VAL A 342 -23.58 -16.90 20.43
C VAL A 342 -24.26 -15.53 20.64
N ILE A 343 -23.52 -14.43 20.51
CA ILE A 343 -24.09 -13.08 20.62
C ILE A 343 -24.98 -12.77 19.41
N GLN A 344 -24.51 -13.07 18.21
CA GLN A 344 -25.24 -12.84 16.96
C GLN A 344 -26.57 -13.60 16.90
N GLN A 345 -26.67 -14.79 17.51
CA GLN A 345 -27.94 -15.51 17.60
C GLN A 345 -29.01 -14.80 18.44
N LYS A 346 -28.61 -13.93 19.39
CA LYS A 346 -29.53 -13.17 20.25
C LYS A 346 -30.16 -11.97 19.53
N TRP A 347 -29.59 -11.53 18.42
CA TRP A 347 -29.97 -10.29 17.73
C TRP A 347 -30.04 -10.49 16.21
N GLN A 348 -31.18 -10.15 15.62
CA GLN A 348 -31.34 -10.01 14.17
C GLN A 348 -30.83 -8.64 13.71
N LYS A 349 -29.80 -8.61 12.88
CA LYS A 349 -29.28 -7.39 12.23
C LYS A 349 -30.15 -7.04 11.02
N GLU A 350 -30.86 -5.92 11.06
CA GLU A 350 -31.72 -5.46 9.96
C GLU A 350 -30.94 -4.69 8.90
N PHE A 351 -30.22 -3.65 9.33
CA PHE A 351 -29.41 -2.82 8.43
C PHE A 351 -28.24 -2.17 9.17
N THR A 352 -27.28 -1.69 8.38
CA THR A 352 -26.05 -1.05 8.86
C THR A 352 -25.94 0.36 8.29
N LEU A 353 -25.73 1.33 9.16
CA LEU A 353 -25.32 2.69 8.82
C LEU A 353 -23.79 2.73 8.74
N GLU A 354 -23.28 2.59 7.53
CA GLU A 354 -21.86 2.32 7.25
C GLU A 354 -20.94 3.48 7.55
N PHE A 355 -19.74 3.20 8.04
CA PHE A 355 -18.76 4.23 8.41
C PHE A 355 -18.64 5.37 7.39
N SER A 356 -18.57 6.59 7.91
CA SER A 356 -18.29 7.77 7.12
C SER A 356 -17.37 8.72 7.87
N ARG A 357 -16.44 9.33 7.14
CA ARG A 357 -15.44 10.28 7.68
C ARG A 357 -16.03 11.56 8.26
N ASP A 358 -17.19 11.99 7.79
CA ASP A 358 -17.87 13.20 8.28
C ASP A 358 -18.37 13.05 9.72
N ARG A 359 -18.86 11.87 10.09
CA ARG A 359 -19.40 11.56 11.43
C ARG A 359 -18.52 10.62 12.25
N GLU A 360 -17.43 10.13 11.65
CA GLU A 360 -16.46 9.21 12.22
C GLU A 360 -17.09 8.01 12.97
N SER A 361 -18.19 7.47 12.46
CA SER A 361 -18.96 6.44 13.17
C SER A 361 -19.72 5.49 12.27
N MET A 362 -19.99 4.31 12.81
CA MET A 362 -20.79 3.25 12.20
C MET A 362 -21.86 2.83 13.21
N ALA A 363 -23.05 2.49 12.72
CA ALA A 363 -24.12 1.99 13.55
C ALA A 363 -24.84 0.82 12.90
N VAL A 364 -25.49 -0.01 13.71
CA VAL A 364 -26.27 -1.15 13.26
C VAL A 364 -27.60 -1.17 14.01
N PHE A 365 -28.69 -1.33 13.26
CA PHE A 365 -30.03 -1.52 13.83
C PHE A 365 -30.32 -3.01 13.99
N CYS A 366 -30.64 -3.41 15.23
CA CYS A 366 -30.83 -4.80 15.62
C CYS A 366 -32.17 -5.00 16.35
N VAL A 367 -32.84 -6.10 16.05
CA VAL A 367 -34.06 -6.56 16.71
C VAL A 367 -33.75 -7.84 17.51
N PRO A 368 -34.15 -7.97 18.77
CA PRO A 368 -33.89 -9.18 19.55
C PRO A 368 -34.67 -10.40 19.02
N THR A 369 -34.02 -11.57 18.97
CA THR A 369 -34.60 -12.78 18.35
C THR A 369 -35.61 -13.52 19.24
N VAL A 370 -35.45 -13.43 20.57
CA VAL A 370 -36.21 -14.26 21.56
C VAL A 370 -36.94 -13.40 22.62
N SER A 371 -36.65 -12.10 22.69
CA SER A 371 -37.07 -11.22 23.77
C SER A 371 -38.03 -10.14 23.27
N ASN A 372 -39.08 -9.81 24.04
CA ASN A 372 -39.93 -8.62 23.83
C ASN A 372 -39.23 -7.28 24.14
N SER A 373 -37.90 -7.26 24.22
CA SER A 373 -37.16 -6.01 24.34
C SER A 373 -37.27 -5.20 23.05
N GLY A 374 -37.25 -3.87 23.17
CA GLY A 374 -37.29 -2.99 22.01
C GLY A 374 -36.07 -3.16 21.10
N ALA A 375 -36.23 -2.82 19.82
CA ALA A 375 -35.11 -2.75 18.89
C ALA A 375 -34.04 -1.78 19.41
N ARG A 376 -32.77 -2.09 19.13
CA ARG A 376 -31.61 -1.30 19.56
C ARG A 376 -30.76 -0.89 18.37
N MET A 377 -30.12 0.27 18.52
CA MET A 377 -29.05 0.69 17.62
C MET A 377 -27.72 0.60 18.36
N PHE A 378 -26.82 -0.27 17.91
CA PHE A 378 -25.46 -0.34 18.42
C PHE A 378 -24.56 0.56 17.58
N VAL A 379 -23.79 1.43 18.23
CA VAL A 379 -22.97 2.45 17.57
C VAL A 379 -21.52 2.30 18.02
N LYS A 380 -20.58 2.44 17.08
CA LYS A 380 -19.16 2.60 17.37
C LYS A 380 -18.61 3.85 16.67
N PHE A 381 -17.70 4.52 17.36
CA PHE A 381 -17.01 5.71 16.87
C PHE A 381 -15.55 5.38 16.62
N PHE A 382 -14.96 6.05 15.62
CA PHE A 382 -13.54 5.99 15.32
C PHE A 382 -12.93 7.36 15.59
N PHE A 383 -12.37 7.53 16.78
CA PHE A 383 -11.55 8.69 17.07
C PHE A 383 -10.10 8.33 16.74
N ILE A 384 -9.59 8.90 15.66
CA ILE A 384 -8.15 8.93 15.43
C ILE A 384 -7.65 10.16 16.18
N PHE A 385 -7.09 9.96 17.37
CA PHE A 385 -6.27 10.98 18.00
C PHE A 385 -5.15 11.30 17.01
N LYS A 386 -5.26 12.45 16.34
CA LYS A 386 -4.16 13.06 15.60
C LYS A 386 -3.21 13.67 16.62
N ASP A 387 -2.63 12.82 17.45
CA ASP A 387 -1.48 13.21 18.25
C ASP A 387 -0.27 13.14 17.30
N PHE A 388 0.09 14.31 16.77
CA PHE A 388 1.39 14.57 16.18
C PHE A 388 2.05 15.71 16.95
#